data_AF-A0A3M8CTT2-F1
#
_entry.id   AF-A0A3M8CTT2-F1
#
_cell.length_a   1.000
_cell.length_b   1.000
_cell.length_c   1.000
_cell.angle_alpha   90.00
_cell.angle_beta   90.00
_cell.angle_gamma   90.00
#
_symmetry.space_group_name_H-M   'P 1'
#
loop_
_entity.id
_entity.type
_entity.pdbx_description
1 polymer ?
#
loop_
_entity_poly.entity_id
_entity_poly.type
_entity_poly.pdbx_seq_one_letter_code
_entity_poly.pdbx_strand_id
1 'polypeptide(L)' 'MMMQFLVQVRDKNRLEFLKQYGYIVHIAKLTGLVVLEADEKIECQLKNHPDVINIRMADTFQIAR' A
#
# COMPACT_ATOMS: atom_id res chain seq x y z
N MET A 1 0.73 12.68 -10.77
CA MET A 1 2.00 11.92 -10.91
C MET A 1 1.80 10.58 -10.24
N MET A 2 2.38 9.48 -10.74
CA MET A 2 2.31 8.20 -10.03
C MET A 2 3.27 8.20 -8.84
N MET A 3 2.77 7.78 -7.68
CA MET A 3 3.52 7.70 -6.43
C MET A 3 3.44 6.29 -5.88
N GLN A 4 4.47 5.89 -5.13
CA GLN A 4 4.49 4.63 -4.43
C GLN A 4 4.01 4.82 -2.99
N PHE A 5 3.17 3.91 -2.54
CA PHE A 5 2.60 3.90 -1.20
C PHE A 5 2.94 2.59 -0.53
N LEU A 6 3.34 2.68 0.73
CA LEU A 6 3.41 1.54 1.62
C LEU A 6 2.06 1.38 2.32
N VAL A 7 1.34 0.32 1.97
CA VAL A 7 0.02 0.00 2.53
C VAL A 7 0.16 -1.20 3.45
N GLN A 8 -0.21 -1.01 4.71
CA GLN A 8 -0.33 -2.09 5.68
C GLN A 8 -1.78 -2.55 5.72
N VAL A 9 -2.01 -3.81 5.40
CA VAL A 9 -3.34 -4.43 5.44
C VAL A 9 -3.57 -5.19 6.74
N ARG A 10 -4.85 -5.34 7.10
CA ARG A 10 -5.26 -6.13 8.26
C ARG A 10 -5.15 -7.63 8.01
N ASP A 11 -5.63 -8.10 6.85
CA ASP A 11 -5.58 -9.49 6.45
C ASP A 11 -4.69 -9.66 5.21
N LYS A 12 -3.55 -10.33 5.40
CA LYS A 12 -2.58 -10.63 4.34
C LYS A 12 -3.12 -11.54 3.23
N ASN A 13 -4.27 -12.20 3.44
CA ASN A 13 -4.92 -13.01 2.41
C ASN A 13 -5.89 -12.18 1.55
N ARG A 14 -6.29 -10.99 2.02
CA ARG A 14 -7.22 -10.09 1.32
C ARG A 14 -6.47 -8.90 0.74
N LEU A 15 -5.56 -9.15 -0.21
CA LEU A 15 -4.76 -8.09 -0.87
C LEU A 15 -5.30 -7.69 -2.24
N GLU A 16 -6.18 -8.51 -2.83
CA GLU A 16 -6.64 -8.30 -4.20
C GLU A 16 -7.43 -7.01 -4.39
N PHE A 17 -8.09 -6.53 -3.33
CA PHE A 17 -8.81 -5.27 -3.36
C PHE A 17 -7.88 -4.08 -3.67
N LEU A 18 -6.58 -4.17 -3.39
CA LEU A 18 -5.62 -3.10 -3.69
C LEU A 18 -5.44 -2.89 -5.20
N LYS A 19 -5.72 -3.91 -6.04
CA LYS A 19 -5.64 -3.80 -7.50
C LYS A 19 -6.65 -2.82 -8.09
N GLN A 20 -7.74 -2.52 -7.39
CA GLN A 20 -8.73 -1.52 -7.84
C GLN A 20 -8.24 -0.08 -7.63
N TYR A 21 -7.22 0.09 -6.78
CA TYR A 21 -6.67 1.39 -6.39
C TYR A 21 -5.34 1.71 -7.09
N GLY A 22 -4.65 0.71 -7.64
CA GLY A 22 -3.38 0.93 -8.32
C GLY A 22 -2.68 -0.38 -8.70
N TYR A 23 -1.41 -0.25 -9.08
CA TYR A 23 -0.57 -1.39 -9.43
C TYR A 23 0.23 -1.87 -8.23
N ILE A 24 0.14 -3.17 -7.91
CA ILE A 24 0.91 -3.75 -6.80
C ILE A 24 2.34 -4.00 -7.29
N VAL A 25 3.29 -3.25 -6.74
CA VAL A 25 4.73 -3.37 -7.05
C VAL A 25 5.36 -4.51 -6.25
N HIS A 26 4.99 -4.64 -4.97
CA HIS A 26 5.58 -5.63 -4.07
C HIS A 26 4.63 -6.05 -2.95
N ILE A 27 4.73 -7.31 -2.50
CA ILE A 27 3.96 -7.85 -1.38
C ILE A 27 4.90 -8.53 -0.39
N ALA A 28 5.02 -7.96 0.81
CA ALA A 28 5.72 -8.57 1.93
C ALA A 28 4.77 -9.49 2.72
N LYS A 29 4.74 -10.78 2.32
CA LYS A 29 3.80 -11.79 2.84
C LYS A 29 3.84 -12.02 4.35
N LEU A 30 5.00 -11.78 5.00
CA LEU A 30 5.16 -11.99 6.44
C LEU A 30 4.52 -10.88 7.27
N THR A 31 4.55 -9.65 6.78
CA THR A 31 4.16 -8.44 7.54
C THR A 31 2.84 -7.83 7.09
N GLY A 32 2.25 -8.31 5.98
CA GLY A 32 1.04 -7.71 5.41
C GLY A 32 1.28 -6.30 4.86
N LEU A 33 2.52 -6.01 4.47
CA LEU A 33 2.88 -4.75 3.80
C LEU A 33 2.85 -4.93 2.29
N VAL A 34 2.26 -3.96 1.60
CA VAL A 34 2.14 -3.93 0.15
C VAL A 34 2.67 -2.60 -0.36
N VAL A 35 3.53 -2.65 -1.37
CA VAL A 35 3.93 -1.46 -2.12
C VAL A 35 2.95 -1.32 -3.28
N LEU A 36 2.19 -0.23 -3.27
CA LEU A 36 1.18 0.09 -4.27
C LEU A 36 1.60 1.35 -5.02
N GLU A 37 1.66 1.29 -6.35
CA GLU A 37 1.88 2.44 -7.21
C GLU A 37 0.54 2.97 -7.72
N ALA A 38 0.23 4.22 -7.39
CA ALA A 38 -1.07 4.80 -7.63
C ALA A 38 -1.03 6.33 -7.70
N ASP A 39 -2.17 6.96 -7.98
CA ASP A 39 -2.32 8.42 -7.94
C ASP A 39 -2.39 8.94 -6.49
N GLU A 40 -2.02 10.19 -6.25
CA GLU A 40 -1.99 10.80 -4.91
C GLU A 40 -3.34 10.73 -4.16
N LYS A 41 -4.44 10.75 -4.90
CA LYS A 41 -5.81 10.76 -4.34
C LYS A 41 -6.19 9.48 -3.61
N ILE A 42 -5.43 8.42 -3.85
CA ILE A 42 -5.71 7.06 -3.35
C ILE A 42 -5.39 6.97 -1.85
N GLU A 43 -4.49 7.79 -1.33
CA GLU A 43 -4.15 7.83 0.09
C GLU A 43 -5.40 8.04 0.96
N CYS A 44 -6.22 9.02 0.60
CA CYS A 44 -7.45 9.34 1.31
C CYS A 44 -8.49 8.20 1.25
N GLN A 45 -8.55 7.48 0.12
CA GLN A 45 -9.47 6.36 -0.06
C GLN A 45 -9.04 5.15 0.79
N LEU A 46 -7.76 4.78 0.73
CA LEU A 46 -7.23 3.64 1.47
C LEU A 46 -7.15 3.89 2.97
N LYS A 47 -6.91 5.13 3.41
CA LYS A 47 -6.88 5.49 4.84
C LYS A 47 -8.21 5.23 5.55
N ASN A 48 -9.32 5.29 4.83
CA ASN A 48 -10.67 5.02 5.35
C ASN A 48 -11.15 3.58 5.08
N HIS A 49 -10.33 2.74 4.44
CA HIS A 49 -10.73 1.39 4.06
C HIS A 49 -10.63 0.42 5.26
N PRO A 50 -11.65 -0.41 5.54
CA PRO A 50 -11.70 -1.26 6.74
C PRO A 50 -10.59 -2.32 6.79
N ASP A 51 -10.12 -2.77 5.63
CA ASP A 51 -9.02 -3.74 5.50
C ASP A 51 -7.62 -3.11 5.51
N VAL A 52 -7.50 -1.78 5.58
CA VAL A 52 -6.23 -1.06 5.66
C VAL A 52 -5.98 -0.61 7.10
N ILE A 53 -4.80 -0.94 7.63
CA ILE A 53 -4.35 -0.48 8.95
C ILE A 53 -3.67 0.88 8.82
N ASN A 54 -2.81 1.02 7.82
CA ASN A 54 -1.96 2.20 7.67
C ASN A 54 -1.57 2.39 6.20
N ILE A 55 -1.38 3.62 5.78
CA ILE A 55 -0.88 3.97 4.45
C ILE A 55 0.08 5.16 4.59
N ARG A 56 1.21 5.10 3.88
CA ARG A 56 2.22 6.17 3.84
C ARG A 56 2.85 6.26 2.47
N MET A 57 3.19 7.45 2.01
CA MET A 57 4.02 7.62 0.81
C MET A 57 5.40 6.99 1.01
N ALA A 58 5.89 6.31 -0.02
CA ALA A 58 7.19 5.68 -0.06
C ALA A 58 8.27 6.69 -0.50
N ASP A 59 8.30 7.88 0.10
CA ASP A 59 9.31 8.91 -0.20
C ASP A 59 10.68 8.60 0.40
N THR A 60 10.79 7.59 1.28
CA THR A 60 12.03 7.34 2.02
C THR A 60 12.17 5.88 2.46
N PHE A 61 12.12 4.94 1.53
CA PHE A 61 12.73 3.62 1.79
C PHE A 61 14.23 3.69 1.47
N GLN A 62 15.01 4.33 2.36
CA GLN A 62 16.37 3.84 2.56
C GLN A 62 16.21 2.49 3.25
N ILE A 63 16.24 1.41 2.47
CA ILE A 63 16.60 0.11 3.01
C ILE A 63 17.97 0.35 3.62
N ALA A 64 18.04 0.45 4.95
CA ALA A 64 19.29 0.65 5.67
C ALA A 64 20.30 -0.38 5.13
N ARG A 65 21.38 0.14 4.53
CA ARG A 65 22.51 -0.65 4.05
C ARG A 65 23.32 -1.15 5.22
#